data_AF-A0A957DUF0-F1
#
_entry.id   AF-A0A957DUF0-F1
#
_cell.length_a   1.000
_cell.length_b   1.000
_cell.length_c   1.000
_cell.angle_alpha   90.00
_cell.angle_beta   90.00
_cell.angle_gamma   90.00
#
_symmetry.space_group_name_H-M   'P 1'
#
loop_
_entity.id
_entity.type
_entity.pdbx_description
1 polymer ?
#
loop_
_entity_poly.entity_id
_entity_poly.type
_entity_poly.pdbx_seq_one_letter_code
_entity_poly.pdbx_strand_id
1 'polypeptide(L)'
;DETEDATRELPYQQLVTAAGQRLLIWHSHYPNRVDELHSRRGGNLREGLLRNIARAKSAGARLVHFGHWHLPLLFEHEGIVAVNAGAIASGNPYQQQVIQTVALLFVLRDGRFHISHVNLADPERPYTPQTDIDAGFAQNLGIYGRSILAPDLEFLPKVDLSDIYRTDRGAFLDVWLPLAHRVWAGEKSQVALADLLAAVKTADIKEGTRERITAVLESALSI
;
A
#
# COMPACT_ATOMS: atom_id res chain seq x y z
N ASP A 1 -4.43 3.19 -8.05
CA ASP A 1 -3.16 3.88 -8.34
C ASP A 1 -2.95 4.14 -9.83
N GLU A 2 -3.37 3.26 -10.74
CA GLU A 2 -3.13 3.42 -12.19
C GLU A 2 -4.42 3.55 -13.01
N THR A 3 -5.26 4.57 -12.72
CA THR A 3 -6.36 4.91 -13.64
C THR A 3 -5.81 5.58 -14.91
N GLU A 4 -6.55 5.55 -16.02
CA GLU A 4 -6.15 6.25 -17.25
C GLU A 4 -5.93 7.74 -17.02
N ASP A 5 -6.74 8.36 -16.16
CA ASP A 5 -6.53 9.75 -15.76
C ASP A 5 -5.24 9.93 -14.97
N ALA A 6 -4.95 9.06 -14.00
CA ALA A 6 -3.72 9.16 -13.21
C ALA A 6 -2.47 8.99 -14.06
N THR A 7 -2.47 8.04 -15.01
CA THR A 7 -1.32 7.80 -15.90
C THR A 7 -1.13 8.91 -16.94
N ARG A 8 -2.21 9.62 -17.31
CA ARG A 8 -2.14 10.81 -18.17
C ARG A 8 -1.58 12.02 -17.43
N GLU A 9 -2.02 12.26 -16.20
CA GLU A 9 -1.72 13.50 -15.47
C GLU A 9 -0.45 13.43 -14.60
N LEU A 10 -0.06 12.24 -14.11
CA LEU A 10 1.05 12.08 -13.18
C LEU A 10 2.25 11.40 -13.85
N PRO A 11 3.49 11.90 -13.62
CA PRO A 11 4.67 11.25 -14.15
C PRO A 11 4.89 9.90 -13.46
N TYR A 12 5.27 8.89 -14.26
CA TYR A 12 5.62 7.57 -13.75
C TYR A 12 6.79 7.60 -12.74
N GLN A 13 7.79 8.43 -13.02
CA GLN A 13 8.89 8.75 -12.11
C GLN A 13 9.32 10.20 -12.35
N GLN A 14 9.81 10.86 -11.31
CA GLN A 14 10.27 12.24 -11.37
C GLN A 14 11.65 12.38 -10.76
N LEU A 15 12.53 13.09 -11.45
CA LEU A 15 13.82 13.49 -10.91
C LEU A 15 13.74 14.96 -10.48
N VAL A 16 14.00 15.22 -9.20
CA VAL A 16 13.97 16.56 -8.60
C VAL A 16 15.39 16.95 -8.19
N THR A 17 15.76 18.21 -8.40
CA THR A 17 17.00 18.78 -7.87
C THR A 17 16.67 19.74 -6.73
N ALA A 18 17.22 19.50 -5.55
CA ALA A 18 17.07 20.36 -4.38
C ALA A 18 18.43 20.60 -3.74
N ALA A 19 18.80 21.87 -3.55
CA ALA A 19 20.10 22.27 -2.97
C ALA A 19 21.31 21.55 -3.62
N GLY A 20 21.29 21.41 -4.95
CA GLY A 20 22.34 20.73 -5.72
C GLY A 20 22.35 19.21 -5.62
N GLN A 21 21.46 18.59 -4.84
CA GLN A 21 21.28 17.14 -4.78
C GLN A 21 20.19 16.70 -5.75
N ARG A 22 20.35 15.50 -6.34
CA ARG A 22 19.38 14.86 -7.23
C ARG A 22 18.62 13.76 -6.49
N LEU A 23 17.30 13.80 -6.55
CA LEU A 23 16.38 12.94 -5.85
C LEU A 23 15.44 12.29 -6.86
N LEU A 24 15.37 10.97 -6.89
CA LEU A 24 14.39 10.22 -7.67
C LEU A 24 13.14 10.01 -6.83
N ILE A 25 11.97 10.29 -7.39
CA ILE A 25 10.65 10.06 -6.79
C ILE A 25 9.88 9.12 -7.71
N TRP A 26 9.36 8.02 -7.19
CA TRP A 26 8.50 7.11 -7.95
C TRP A 26 7.67 6.22 -7.02
N HIS A 27 6.55 5.67 -7.47
CA HIS A 27 5.68 4.88 -6.59
C HIS A 27 6.12 3.41 -6.44
N SER A 28 7.07 2.92 -7.24
CA SER A 28 7.54 1.51 -7.26
C SER A 28 6.56 0.46 -7.80
N HIS A 29 5.61 0.85 -8.65
CA HIS A 29 4.96 -0.09 -9.55
C HIS A 29 5.67 -0.15 -10.89
N TYR A 30 5.71 -1.32 -11.50
CA TYR A 30 6.10 -1.48 -12.88
C TYR A 30 4.85 -1.40 -13.77
N PRO A 31 4.90 -0.65 -14.89
CA PRO A 31 3.75 -0.48 -15.78
C PRO A 31 3.39 -1.78 -16.48
N ASN A 32 4.38 -2.67 -16.65
CA ASN A 32 4.16 -4.01 -17.15
C ASN A 32 3.75 -4.94 -16.00
N ARG A 33 2.55 -5.54 -16.11
CA ARG A 33 2.01 -6.43 -15.08
C ARG A 33 2.87 -7.67 -14.81
N VAL A 34 3.53 -8.21 -15.82
CA VAL A 34 4.41 -9.38 -15.65
C VAL A 34 5.63 -9.00 -14.82
N ASP A 35 6.25 -7.86 -15.13
CA ASP A 35 7.39 -7.33 -14.37
C ASP A 35 6.96 -6.95 -12.95
N GLU A 36 5.78 -6.36 -12.78
CA GLU A 36 5.22 -6.01 -11.48
C GLU A 36 5.04 -7.25 -10.61
N LEU A 37 4.39 -8.29 -11.13
CA LEU A 37 4.19 -9.54 -10.42
C LEU A 37 5.51 -10.25 -10.14
N HIS A 38 6.47 -10.18 -11.07
CA HIS A 38 7.81 -10.73 -10.87
C HIS A 38 8.56 -10.00 -9.76
N SER A 39 8.47 -8.67 -9.70
CA SER A 39 9.14 -7.85 -8.68
C SER A 39 8.65 -8.14 -7.26
N ARG A 40 7.43 -8.66 -7.13
CA ARG A 40 6.80 -9.05 -5.86
C ARG A 40 7.11 -10.48 -5.43
N ARG A 41 7.73 -11.30 -6.30
CA ARG A 41 8.06 -12.70 -5.98
C ARG A 41 9.10 -12.75 -4.86
N GLY A 42 8.91 -13.68 -3.92
CA GLY A 42 9.87 -13.99 -2.86
C GLY A 42 9.82 -13.07 -1.64
N GLY A 43 9.15 -11.91 -1.70
CA GLY A 43 8.98 -11.03 -0.54
C GLY A 43 10.28 -10.47 0.04
N ASN A 44 11.42 -10.61 -0.64
CA ASN A 44 12.72 -10.15 -0.19
C ASN A 44 12.83 -8.62 -0.34
N LEU A 45 12.80 -7.90 0.78
CA LEU A 45 12.87 -6.44 0.78
C LEU A 45 14.24 -5.96 0.29
N ARG A 46 15.33 -6.63 0.68
CA ARG A 46 16.70 -6.25 0.32
C ARG A 46 16.87 -6.19 -1.19
N GLU A 47 16.39 -7.19 -1.92
CA GLU A 47 16.45 -7.19 -3.38
C GLU A 47 15.65 -6.03 -3.99
N GLY A 48 14.44 -5.77 -3.47
CA GLY A 48 13.63 -4.65 -3.92
C GLY A 48 14.29 -3.29 -3.64
N LEU A 49 14.98 -3.15 -2.50
CA LEU A 49 15.74 -1.95 -2.16
C LEU A 49 16.94 -1.76 -3.08
N LEU A 50 17.69 -2.83 -3.38
CA LEU A 50 18.80 -2.77 -4.32
C LEU A 50 18.34 -2.39 -5.74
N ARG A 51 17.16 -2.83 -6.18
CA ARG A 51 16.55 -2.37 -7.44
C ARG A 51 16.23 -0.87 -7.41
N ASN A 52 15.69 -0.37 -6.31
CA ASN A 52 15.44 1.08 -6.11
C ASN A 52 16.76 1.87 -6.18
N ILE A 53 17.79 1.42 -5.49
CA ILE A 53 19.13 2.03 -5.51
C ILE A 53 19.72 2.04 -6.93
N ALA A 54 19.64 0.93 -7.66
CA ALA A 54 20.11 0.84 -9.04
C ALA A 54 19.39 1.83 -9.97
N ARG A 55 18.08 2.00 -9.78
CA ARG A 55 17.27 2.99 -10.52
C ARG A 55 17.68 4.43 -10.18
N ALA A 56 17.95 4.72 -8.91
CA ALA A 56 18.45 6.03 -8.49
C ALA A 56 19.82 6.32 -9.12
N LYS A 57 20.72 5.33 -9.08
CA LYS A 57 22.08 5.39 -9.64
C LYS A 57 22.04 5.69 -11.14
N SER A 58 21.19 5.00 -11.90
CA SER A 58 21.06 5.24 -13.35
C SER A 58 20.49 6.62 -13.69
N ALA A 59 19.67 7.19 -12.80
CA ALA A 59 19.18 8.57 -12.92
C ALA A 59 20.19 9.62 -12.41
N GLY A 60 21.35 9.20 -11.89
CA GLY A 60 22.32 10.09 -11.25
C GLY A 60 21.79 10.73 -9.95
N ALA A 61 20.85 10.07 -9.28
CA ALA A 61 20.29 10.51 -8.01
C ALA A 61 21.07 9.92 -6.83
N ARG A 62 21.18 10.69 -5.74
CA ARG A 62 21.77 10.22 -4.47
C ARG A 62 20.71 9.76 -3.46
N LEU A 63 19.45 10.01 -3.77
CA LEU A 63 18.32 9.55 -2.99
C LEU A 63 17.22 9.06 -3.92
N VAL A 64 16.54 7.98 -3.53
CA VAL A 64 15.26 7.55 -4.10
C VAL A 64 14.19 7.51 -3.02
N HIS A 65 13.17 8.35 -3.19
CA HIS A 65 11.93 8.24 -2.45
C HIS A 65 10.98 7.32 -3.21
N PHE A 66 10.51 6.29 -2.54
CA PHE A 66 9.63 5.31 -3.14
C PHE A 66 8.41 4.97 -2.28
N GLY A 67 7.34 4.54 -2.96
CA GLY A 67 6.04 4.23 -2.35
C GLY A 67 5.68 2.74 -2.39
N HIS A 68 4.38 2.45 -2.49
CA HIS A 68 3.74 1.14 -2.67
C HIS A 68 3.90 0.11 -1.54
N TRP A 69 4.98 0.14 -0.77
CA TRP A 69 5.22 -0.89 0.24
C TRP A 69 4.45 -0.65 1.53
N HIS A 70 4.06 0.60 1.82
CA HIS A 70 3.38 1.00 3.06
C HIS A 70 4.20 0.68 4.34
N LEU A 71 5.51 0.45 4.19
CA LEU A 71 6.47 0.20 5.26
C LEU A 71 7.40 1.42 5.34
N PRO A 72 7.41 2.20 6.44
CA PRO A 72 8.44 3.22 6.61
C PRO A 72 9.79 2.54 6.75
N LEU A 73 10.78 2.98 5.99
CA LEU A 73 12.14 2.46 6.09
C LEU A 73 13.16 3.43 5.50
N LEU A 74 14.41 3.21 5.89
CA LEU A 74 15.59 3.83 5.32
C LEU A 74 16.64 2.75 5.04
N PHE A 75 17.23 2.78 3.86
CA PHE A 75 18.29 1.86 3.47
C PHE A 75 19.35 2.59 2.66
N GLU A 76 20.60 2.50 3.07
CA GLU A 76 21.74 3.10 2.36
C GLU A 76 22.62 2.01 1.74
N HIS A 77 22.99 2.20 0.48
CA HIS A 77 23.90 1.31 -0.23
C HIS A 77 24.71 2.11 -1.26
N GLU A 78 26.02 1.93 -1.27
CA GLU A 78 26.95 2.63 -2.17
C GLU A 78 26.78 4.17 -2.18
N GLY A 79 26.47 4.76 -1.02
CA GLY A 79 26.28 6.21 -0.87
C GLY A 79 25.00 6.77 -1.50
N ILE A 80 24.04 5.90 -1.83
CA ILE A 80 22.69 6.24 -2.28
C ILE A 80 21.71 5.80 -1.19
N VAL A 81 20.74 6.66 -0.88
CA VAL A 81 19.71 6.41 0.14
C VAL A 81 18.38 6.07 -0.52
N ALA A 82 17.80 4.93 -0.16
CA ALA A 82 16.42 4.57 -0.46
C ALA A 82 15.54 4.85 0.76
N VAL A 83 14.45 5.59 0.57
CA VAL A 83 13.50 5.94 1.63
C VAL A 83 12.08 5.65 1.19
N ASN A 84 11.35 4.90 2.02
CA ASN A 84 9.90 4.81 1.95
C ASN A 84 9.33 5.52 3.17
N ALA A 85 8.37 6.43 2.96
CA ALA A 85 7.77 7.19 4.05
C ALA A 85 6.77 6.36 4.90
N GLY A 86 6.45 5.15 4.45
CA GLY A 86 5.31 4.38 4.93
C GLY A 86 4.03 4.83 4.24
N ALA A 87 2.91 4.77 4.96
CA ALA A 87 1.63 5.19 4.40
C ALA A 87 0.71 5.79 5.46
N ILE A 88 -0.21 6.63 5.01
CA ILE A 88 -1.32 7.15 5.84
C ILE A 88 -2.59 6.30 5.69
N ALA A 89 -2.64 5.40 4.72
CA ALA A 89 -3.74 4.49 4.46
C ALA A 89 -3.20 3.10 4.12
N SER A 90 -4.03 2.06 4.20
CA SER A 90 -3.63 0.69 3.86
C SER A 90 -3.50 0.50 2.34
N GLY A 91 -2.64 -0.44 1.93
CA GLY A 91 -2.37 -0.72 0.51
C GLY A 91 -3.42 -1.62 -0.15
N ASN A 92 -4.41 -2.08 0.61
CA ASN A 92 -5.53 -2.86 0.12
C ASN A 92 -6.74 -2.64 1.02
N PRO A 93 -7.94 -2.94 0.53
CA PRO A 93 -9.16 -2.54 1.19
C PRO A 93 -9.58 -3.50 2.31
N TYR A 94 -8.83 -4.59 2.52
CA TYR A 94 -9.03 -5.60 3.58
C TYR A 94 -8.17 -5.35 4.81
N GLN A 95 -7.36 -4.29 4.79
CA GLN A 95 -6.45 -3.97 5.86
C GLN A 95 -6.67 -2.55 6.37
N GLN A 96 -6.23 -2.30 7.59
CA GLN A 96 -6.07 -0.98 8.16
C GLN A 96 -4.58 -0.75 8.41
N GLN A 97 -4.09 0.45 8.05
CA GLN A 97 -2.77 0.92 8.43
C GLN A 97 -2.79 1.29 9.92
N VAL A 98 -2.12 0.52 10.76
CA VAL A 98 -2.12 0.73 12.23
C VAL A 98 -1.07 1.74 12.69
N ILE A 99 0.03 1.84 11.95
CA ILE A 99 1.08 2.83 12.18
C ILE A 99 1.16 3.67 10.90
N GLN A 100 0.67 4.89 10.99
CA GLN A 100 0.64 5.84 9.89
C GLN A 100 1.85 6.76 10.01
N THR A 101 2.64 6.84 8.95
CA THR A 101 3.89 7.60 8.98
C THR A 101 4.05 8.51 7.78
N VAL A 102 4.82 9.56 8.00
CA VAL A 102 5.42 10.41 6.97
C VAL A 102 6.93 10.48 7.19
N ALA A 103 7.68 10.96 6.20
CA ALA A 103 9.11 11.22 6.33
C ALA A 103 9.41 12.69 6.05
N LEU A 104 10.19 13.30 6.94
CA LEU A 104 10.76 14.63 6.77
C LEU A 104 12.18 14.46 6.22
N LEU A 105 12.44 15.07 5.07
CA LEU A 105 13.74 15.06 4.40
C LEU A 105 14.39 16.45 4.49
N PHE A 106 15.58 16.50 5.05
CA PHE A 106 16.42 17.69 5.12
C PHE A 106 17.68 17.49 4.27
N VAL A 107 17.97 18.45 3.39
CA VAL A 107 19.24 18.50 2.66
C VAL A 107 20.18 19.44 3.42
N LEU A 108 21.25 18.89 3.98
CA LEU A 108 22.22 19.64 4.77
C LEU A 108 23.16 20.45 3.87
N ARG A 109 23.82 21.47 4.43
CA ARG A 109 24.74 22.36 3.69
C ARG A 109 25.93 21.63 3.06
N ASP A 110 26.34 20.51 3.64
CA ASP A 110 27.41 19.65 3.13
C ASP A 110 26.92 18.63 2.07
N GLY A 111 25.66 18.73 1.65
CA GLY A 111 25.05 17.84 0.67
C GLY A 111 24.65 16.47 1.20
N ARG A 112 24.73 16.21 2.51
CA ARG A 112 24.18 15.00 3.13
C ARG A 112 22.66 15.14 3.34
N PHE A 113 22.00 13.99 3.48
CA PHE A 113 20.59 13.92 3.83
C PHE A 113 20.43 13.61 5.32
N HIS A 114 19.49 14.30 5.97
CA HIS A 114 18.93 13.87 7.24
C HIS A 114 17.45 13.54 7.02
N ILE A 115 17.05 12.34 7.42
CA ILE A 115 15.69 11.83 7.24
C ILE A 115 15.15 11.44 8.60
N SER A 116 13.97 11.93 8.93
CA SER A 116 13.25 11.58 10.15
C SER A 116 11.84 11.11 9.79
N HIS A 117 11.50 9.89 10.15
CA HIS A 117 10.13 9.42 10.08
C HIS A 117 9.34 9.98 11.26
N VAL A 118 8.06 10.22 11.03
CA VAL A 118 7.12 10.73 12.03
C VAL A 118 5.92 9.80 12.05
N ASN A 119 5.53 9.34 13.24
CA ASN A 119 4.26 8.65 13.45
C ASN A 119 3.17 9.70 13.64
N LEU A 120 2.12 9.66 12.83
CA LEU A 120 1.05 10.66 12.88
C LEU A 120 0.26 10.62 14.21
N ALA A 121 0.32 9.52 14.96
CA ALA A 121 -0.26 9.43 16.30
C ALA A 121 0.56 10.18 17.38
N ASP A 122 1.84 10.48 17.14
CA ASP A 122 2.74 11.21 18.05
C ASP A 122 3.71 12.10 17.24
N PRO A 123 3.21 13.16 16.59
CA PRO A 123 3.96 13.88 15.55
C PRO A 123 5.14 14.70 16.08
N GLU A 124 5.17 14.98 17.39
CA GLU A 124 6.23 15.76 18.04
C GLU A 124 7.49 14.94 18.31
N ARG A 125 7.45 13.62 18.08
CA ARG A 125 8.57 12.72 18.33
C ARG A 125 9.06 12.04 17.05
N PRO A 126 10.38 11.97 16.84
CA PRO A 126 10.93 11.11 15.79
C PRO A 126 10.47 9.67 15.98
N TYR A 127 10.00 9.06 14.91
CA TYR A 127 9.70 7.65 14.84
C TYR A 127 10.87 6.89 14.24
N THR A 128 11.34 5.86 14.93
CA THR A 128 12.32 4.91 14.38
C THR A 128 11.56 3.78 13.70
N PRO A 129 11.68 3.60 12.38
CA PRO A 129 11.02 2.50 11.69
C PRO A 129 11.44 1.14 12.25
N GLN A 130 10.46 0.27 12.44
CA GLN A 130 10.65 -1.10 12.94
C GLN A 130 10.84 -2.10 11.80
N THR A 131 11.07 -1.62 10.57
CA THR A 131 11.17 -2.48 9.40
C THR A 131 12.47 -3.27 9.41
N ASP A 132 12.36 -4.58 9.55
CA ASP A 132 13.47 -5.52 9.41
C ASP A 132 13.59 -5.92 7.94
N ILE A 133 14.64 -5.46 7.28
CA ILE A 133 14.87 -5.70 5.86
C ILE A 133 15.06 -7.20 5.56
N ASP A 134 15.63 -7.96 6.49
CA ASP A 134 15.97 -9.37 6.27
C ASP A 134 14.81 -10.30 6.63
N ALA A 135 13.86 -9.85 7.44
CA ALA A 135 12.59 -10.53 7.75
C ALA A 135 11.63 -10.66 6.55
N GLY A 136 11.79 -9.82 5.52
CA GLY A 136 10.94 -9.83 4.32
C GLY A 136 9.58 -9.15 4.51
N PHE A 137 8.85 -8.98 3.40
CA PHE A 137 7.67 -8.11 3.34
C PHE A 137 6.52 -8.56 4.25
N ALA A 138 6.21 -9.86 4.28
CA ALA A 138 5.05 -10.38 5.01
C ALA A 138 5.14 -10.16 6.53
N GLN A 139 6.32 -10.38 7.11
CA GLN A 139 6.54 -10.17 8.54
C GLN A 139 6.42 -8.69 8.90
N ASN A 140 6.99 -7.81 8.09
CA ASN A 140 6.89 -6.38 8.29
C ASN A 140 5.46 -5.86 8.12
N LEU A 141 4.70 -6.40 7.16
CA LEU A 141 3.32 -5.98 6.94
C LEU A 141 2.45 -6.17 8.21
N GLY A 142 2.71 -7.21 9.00
CA GLY A 142 2.01 -7.44 10.27
C GLY A 142 2.30 -6.42 11.37
N ILE A 143 3.39 -5.65 11.25
CA ILE A 143 3.73 -4.56 12.18
C ILE A 143 2.90 -3.31 11.85
N TYR A 144 2.79 -2.99 10.56
CA TYR A 144 2.21 -1.72 10.10
C TYR A 144 0.75 -1.83 9.65
N GLY A 145 0.25 -3.05 9.42
CA GLY A 145 -1.11 -3.32 9.00
C GLY A 145 -1.78 -4.40 9.83
N ARG A 146 -3.11 -4.32 9.91
CA ARG A 146 -3.96 -5.40 10.44
C ARG A 146 -5.10 -5.70 9.49
N SER A 147 -5.56 -6.96 9.46
CA SER A 147 -6.81 -7.30 8.77
C SER A 147 -7.98 -6.54 9.41
N ILE A 148 -8.90 -6.07 8.58
CA ILE A 148 -10.21 -5.56 9.04
C ILE A 148 -11.31 -6.62 8.93
N LEU A 149 -10.98 -7.81 8.43
CA LEU A 149 -11.92 -8.91 8.25
C LEU A 149 -12.16 -9.64 9.56
N ALA A 150 -13.42 -9.97 9.83
CA ALA A 150 -13.76 -10.98 10.82
C ALA A 150 -13.21 -12.37 10.39
N PRO A 151 -13.02 -13.30 11.33
CA PRO A 151 -12.41 -14.60 11.05
C PRO A 151 -13.12 -15.41 9.94
N ASP A 152 -14.45 -15.31 9.87
CA ASP A 152 -15.30 -15.95 8.85
C ASP A 152 -15.10 -15.38 7.44
N LEU A 153 -14.35 -14.29 7.29
CA LEU A 153 -14.06 -13.63 6.02
C LEU A 153 -12.59 -13.72 5.59
N GLU A 154 -11.71 -14.39 6.34
CA GLU A 154 -10.27 -14.50 6.02
C GLU A 154 -9.98 -15.16 4.65
N PHE A 155 -10.96 -15.82 4.05
CA PHE A 155 -10.86 -16.38 2.71
C PHE A 155 -10.95 -15.32 1.61
N LEU A 156 -11.61 -14.17 1.84
CA LEU A 156 -11.90 -13.17 0.81
C LEU A 156 -10.67 -12.68 0.04
N PRO A 157 -9.50 -12.40 0.66
CA PRO A 157 -8.31 -11.99 -0.09
C PRO A 157 -7.79 -13.04 -1.09
N LYS A 158 -8.25 -14.30 -0.97
CA LYS A 158 -7.87 -15.42 -1.85
C LYS A 158 -8.88 -15.62 -2.99
N VAL A 159 -10.04 -14.95 -2.95
CA VAL A 159 -11.07 -15.02 -3.99
C VAL A 159 -10.75 -14.03 -5.10
N ASP A 160 -10.70 -14.50 -6.34
CA ASP A 160 -10.55 -13.62 -7.49
C ASP A 160 -11.90 -12.92 -7.80
N LEU A 161 -12.02 -11.68 -7.32
CA LEU A 161 -13.14 -10.79 -7.61
C LEU A 161 -12.81 -9.78 -8.73
N SER A 162 -11.70 -9.98 -9.47
CA SER A 162 -11.22 -8.98 -10.41
C SER A 162 -12.17 -8.74 -11.59
N ASP A 163 -12.91 -9.75 -12.02
CA ASP A 163 -13.93 -9.59 -13.07
C ASP A 163 -15.13 -8.77 -12.59
N ILE A 164 -15.57 -8.96 -11.35
CA ILE A 164 -16.63 -8.15 -10.73
C ILE A 164 -16.16 -6.71 -10.63
N TYR A 165 -14.95 -6.48 -10.10
CA TYR A 165 -14.37 -5.15 -10.00
C TYR A 165 -14.27 -4.42 -11.35
N ARG A 166 -13.96 -5.14 -12.44
CA ARG A 166 -13.88 -4.56 -13.79
C ARG A 166 -15.23 -4.24 -14.41
N THR A 167 -16.25 -5.09 -14.17
CA THR A 167 -17.54 -5.02 -14.87
C THR A 167 -18.65 -4.35 -14.08
N ASP A 168 -18.48 -4.21 -12.77
CA ASP A 168 -19.45 -3.65 -11.84
C ASP A 168 -18.73 -3.05 -10.61
N ARG A 169 -18.15 -1.85 -10.79
CA ARG A 169 -17.39 -1.16 -9.73
C ARG A 169 -18.26 -0.82 -8.51
N GLY A 170 -19.58 -0.66 -8.67
CA GLY A 170 -20.51 -0.38 -7.58
C GLY A 170 -20.47 -1.47 -6.50
N ALA A 171 -20.24 -2.73 -6.90
CA ALA A 171 -20.05 -3.83 -5.96
C ALA A 171 -18.87 -3.65 -5.00
N PHE A 172 -17.88 -2.85 -5.38
CA PHE A 172 -16.77 -2.53 -4.49
C PHE A 172 -16.97 -1.17 -3.80
N LEU A 173 -17.43 -0.16 -4.55
CA LEU A 173 -17.57 1.20 -4.04
C LEU A 173 -18.76 1.37 -3.08
N ASP A 174 -19.86 0.66 -3.30
CA ASP A 174 -21.11 0.84 -2.55
C ASP A 174 -21.30 -0.22 -1.47
N VAL A 175 -20.70 -1.40 -1.64
CA VAL A 175 -20.76 -2.49 -0.65
C VAL A 175 -19.54 -2.47 0.25
N TRP A 176 -18.35 -2.61 -0.34
CA TRP A 176 -17.13 -2.89 0.42
C TRP A 176 -16.55 -1.65 1.10
N LEU A 177 -16.33 -0.59 0.31
CA LEU A 177 -15.60 0.60 0.75
C LEU A 177 -16.25 1.31 1.96
N PRO A 178 -17.59 1.48 2.04
CA PRO A 178 -18.21 2.11 3.20
C PRO A 178 -18.00 1.30 4.49
N LEU A 179 -18.05 -0.03 4.41
CA LEU A 179 -17.79 -0.90 5.57
C LEU A 179 -16.32 -0.80 6.02
N ALA A 180 -15.39 -0.78 5.07
CA ALA A 180 -13.97 -0.60 5.37
C ALA A 180 -13.70 0.77 6.03
N HIS A 181 -14.31 1.85 5.52
CA HIS A 181 -14.19 3.20 6.08
C HIS A 181 -14.63 3.27 7.54
N ARG A 182 -15.72 2.58 7.91
CA ARG A 182 -16.18 2.52 9.31
C ARG A 182 -15.16 1.88 10.24
N VAL A 183 -14.45 0.85 9.78
CA VAL A 183 -13.34 0.26 10.56
C VAL A 183 -12.15 1.21 10.63
N TRP A 184 -11.80 1.87 9.53
CA TRP A 184 -10.69 2.83 9.48
C TRP A 184 -10.94 4.06 10.37
N ALA A 185 -12.19 4.50 10.46
CA ALA A 185 -12.63 5.58 11.34
C ALA A 185 -12.78 5.15 12.83
N GLY A 186 -12.61 3.86 13.13
CA GLY A 186 -12.74 3.33 14.50
C GLY A 186 -14.19 3.15 14.97
N GLU A 187 -15.19 3.35 14.11
CA GLU A 187 -16.61 3.10 14.42
C GLU A 187 -16.92 1.62 14.57
N LYS A 188 -16.08 0.76 13.98
CA LYS A 188 -16.20 -0.69 14.06
C LYS A 188 -14.83 -1.34 14.20
N SER A 189 -14.76 -2.48 14.89
CA SER A 189 -13.50 -3.22 15.06
C SER A 189 -13.09 -4.01 13.83
N GLN A 190 -14.08 -4.55 13.09
CA GLN A 190 -13.93 -5.40 11.91
C GLN A 190 -15.21 -5.38 11.04
N VAL A 191 -15.06 -5.72 9.76
CA VAL A 191 -16.14 -6.05 8.83
C VAL A 191 -16.53 -7.51 9.07
N ALA A 192 -17.81 -7.78 9.35
CA ALA A 192 -18.34 -9.12 9.54
C ALA A 192 -19.17 -9.57 8.33
N LEU A 193 -19.36 -10.88 8.17
CA LEU A 193 -20.14 -11.45 7.08
C LEU A 193 -21.57 -10.88 7.01
N ALA A 194 -22.22 -10.69 8.16
CA ALA A 194 -23.56 -10.11 8.23
C ALA A 194 -23.62 -8.69 7.67
N ASP A 195 -22.57 -7.88 7.84
CA ASP A 195 -22.53 -6.52 7.28
C ASP A 195 -22.45 -6.56 5.75
N LEU A 196 -21.61 -7.46 5.21
CA LEU A 196 -21.47 -7.61 3.78
C LEU A 196 -22.77 -8.09 3.15
N LEU A 197 -23.41 -9.12 3.71
CA LEU A 197 -24.69 -9.60 3.21
C LEU A 197 -25.77 -8.52 3.27
N ALA A 198 -25.80 -7.68 4.32
CA ALA A 198 -26.73 -6.56 4.42
C ALA A 198 -26.43 -5.46 3.38
N ALA A 199 -25.16 -5.11 3.18
CA ALA A 199 -24.74 -4.12 2.18
C ALA A 199 -25.01 -4.62 0.75
N VAL A 200 -24.71 -5.89 0.46
CA VAL A 200 -25.00 -6.52 -0.84
C VAL A 200 -26.49 -6.53 -1.12
N LYS A 201 -27.39 -6.63 -0.14
CA LYS A 201 -28.85 -6.58 -0.38
C LYS A 201 -29.36 -5.21 -0.80
N THR A 202 -28.71 -4.14 -0.37
CA THR A 202 -29.19 -2.75 -0.54
C THR A 202 -28.41 -1.94 -1.56
N ALA A 203 -27.24 -2.44 -1.99
CA ALA A 203 -26.40 -1.75 -2.96
C ALA A 203 -27.03 -1.69 -4.36
N ASP A 204 -26.74 -0.60 -5.05
CA ASP A 204 -27.11 -0.38 -6.45
C ASP A 204 -26.10 -1.06 -7.38
N ILE A 205 -26.26 -2.38 -7.53
CA ILE A 205 -25.38 -3.25 -8.31
C ILE A 205 -26.20 -4.15 -9.22
N LYS A 206 -25.56 -4.67 -10.28
CA LYS A 206 -26.25 -5.58 -11.21
C LYS A 206 -26.68 -6.84 -10.47
N GLU A 207 -27.86 -7.36 -10.80
CA GLU A 207 -28.40 -8.52 -10.09
C GLU A 207 -27.50 -9.75 -10.20
N GLY A 208 -26.96 -10.04 -11.38
CA GLY A 208 -25.99 -11.13 -11.55
C GLY A 208 -24.69 -10.93 -10.74
N THR A 209 -24.30 -9.69 -10.44
CA THR A 209 -23.19 -9.39 -9.51
C THR A 209 -23.60 -9.69 -8.08
N ARG A 210 -24.80 -9.26 -7.68
CA ARG A 210 -25.39 -9.49 -6.35
C ARG A 210 -25.46 -10.98 -6.03
N GLU A 211 -25.99 -11.78 -6.95
CA GLU A 211 -26.08 -13.25 -6.83
C GLU A 211 -24.70 -13.88 -6.64
N ARG A 212 -23.72 -13.50 -7.47
CA ARG A 212 -22.36 -14.04 -7.39
C ARG A 212 -21.66 -13.71 -6.08
N ILE A 213 -21.75 -12.46 -5.62
CA ILE A 213 -21.15 -12.04 -4.36
C ILE A 213 -21.83 -12.76 -3.19
N THR A 214 -23.16 -12.83 -3.21
CA THR A 214 -23.94 -13.53 -2.18
C THR A 214 -23.53 -15.01 -2.11
N ALA A 215 -23.42 -15.69 -3.26
CA ALA A 215 -22.99 -17.09 -3.32
C ALA A 215 -21.57 -17.29 -2.77
N VAL A 216 -20.62 -16.39 -3.09
CA VAL A 216 -19.26 -16.42 -2.53
C VAL A 216 -19.30 -16.25 -1.01
N LEU A 217 -20.07 -15.29 -0.49
CA LEU A 217 -20.19 -15.02 0.93
C LEU A 217 -20.89 -16.15 1.70
N GLU A 218 -21.96 -16.73 1.15
CA GLU A 218 -22.71 -17.83 1.76
C GLU A 218 -21.94 -19.16 1.72
N SER A 219 -21.07 -19.36 0.73
CA SER A 219 -20.21 -20.55 0.70
C SER A 219 -19.31 -20.66 1.94
N ALA A 220 -18.99 -19.53 2.58
CA ALA A 220 -18.22 -19.47 3.82
C ALA A 220 -18.97 -20.00 5.04
N LEU A 221 -20.30 -20.00 5.02
CA LEU A 221 -21.13 -20.59 6.09
C LEU A 221 -21.19 -22.12 6.01
N SER A 222 -20.75 -22.71 4.90
CA SER A 222 -20.77 -24.15 4.65
C SER A 222 -19.45 -24.85 4.99
N ILE A 223 -18.44 -24.11 5.48
CA ILE A 223 -17.10 -24.59 5.84
C ILE A 223 -16.96 -24.56 7.36
#